data_AF-A0A7X8VYB2-F1
#
_entry.id   AF-A0A7X8VYB2-F1
#
_cell.length_a   1.000
_cell.length_b   1.000
_cell.length_c   1.000
_cell.angle_alpha   90.00
_cell.angle_beta   90.00
_cell.angle_gamma   90.00
#
_symmetry.space_group_name_H-M   'P 1'
#
loop_
_entity.id
_entity.type
_entity.pdbx_description
1 polymer ?
#
loop_
_entity_poly.entity_id
_entity_poly.type
_entity_poly.pdbx_seq_one_letter_code
_entity_poly.pdbx_strand_id
1 'polypeptide(L)' 'MSAKKIDFVSLGFCCNDYLSVLPSIPYDSKVQMLEHLIQGGGPAATAAVA' A
#
# COMPACT_ATOMS: atom_id res chain seq x y z
N MET A 1 -27.03 19.29 -14.76
CA MET A 1 -26.36 18.67 -13.61
C MET A 1 -25.24 19.60 -13.16
N SER A 2 -25.26 20.07 -11.91
CA SER A 2 -24.15 20.87 -11.38
C SER A 2 -22.95 19.94 -11.14
N ALA A 3 -21.76 20.29 -11.65
CA ALA A 3 -20.56 19.49 -11.43
C ALA A 3 -20.18 19.54 -9.95
N LYS A 4 -19.90 18.38 -9.34
CA LYS A 4 -19.39 18.33 -7.97
C LYS A 4 -18.04 19.05 -7.91
N LYS A 5 -17.87 19.90 -6.90
CA LYS A 5 -16.61 20.59 -6.64
C LYS A 5 -15.61 19.56 -6.09
N ILE A 6 -14.41 19.53 -6.66
CA ILE A 6 -13.30 18.72 -6.15
C ILE A 6 -12.56 19.56 -5.11
N ASP A 7 -12.41 19.04 -3.88
CA ASP A 7 -11.73 19.76 -2.80
C ASP A 7 -10.21 19.78 -2.97
N PHE A 8 -9.63 18.63 -3.34
CA PHE A 8 -8.22 18.52 -3.72
C PHE A 8 -7.96 17.28 -4.58
N VAL A 9 -6.77 17.23 -5.18
CA VAL A 9 -6.24 16.06 -5.89
C VAL A 9 -4.84 15.80 -5.34
N SER A 10 -4.60 14.58 -4.86
CA SER A 10 -3.24 14.11 -4.55
C SER A 10 -2.61 13.52 -5.81
N LEU A 11 -1.39 13.94 -6.12
CA LEU A 11 -0.65 13.49 -7.30
C LEU A 11 0.76 13.07 -6.92
N GLY A 12 1.18 11.89 -7.37
CA GLY A 12 2.53 11.38 -7.17
C GLY A 12 2.56 9.87 -7.17
N PHE A 13 3.59 9.30 -6.53
CA PHE A 13 3.79 7.85 -6.53
C PHE A 13 2.73 7.12 -5.71
N CYS A 14 2.13 6.11 -6.34
CA CYS A 14 1.20 5.17 -5.74
C CYS A 14 1.74 3.76 -5.95
N CYS A 15 1.58 2.91 -4.94
CA CYS A 15 1.96 1.51 -5.00
C CYS A 15 0.96 0.64 -4.24
N ASN A 16 1.15 -0.67 -4.36
CA ASN A 16 0.58 -1.63 -3.44
C ASN A 16 1.68 -2.01 -2.45
N ASP A 17 1.40 -1.85 -1.17
CA ASP A 17 2.28 -2.30 -0.11
C ASP A 17 1.94 -3.75 0.22
N TYR A 18 2.94 -4.62 0.11
CA TYR A 18 2.85 -6.03 0.44
C TYR A 18 3.53 -6.25 1.78
N LEU A 19 2.73 -6.52 2.82
CA LEU A 19 3.23 -6.81 4.15
C LEU A 19 3.04 -8.30 4.44
N SER A 20 4.12 -8.96 4.85
CA SER A 20 4.10 -10.39 5.18
C SER A 20 4.75 -10.63 6.53
N VAL A 21 4.09 -11.43 7.37
CA VAL A 21 4.67 -11.95 8.61
C VAL A 21 5.31 -13.30 8.30
N LEU A 22 6.59 -13.44 8.62
CA LEU A 22 7.39 -14.64 8.40
C LEU A 22 7.84 -15.22 9.74
N PRO A 23 8.03 -16.55 9.84
CA PRO A 23 8.59 -17.15 11.06
C PRO A 23 10.06 -16.73 11.29
N SER A 24 10.79 -16.42 10.22
CA SER A 24 12.15 -15.89 10.23
C SER A 24 12.47 -15.24 8.88
N ILE A 25 13.51 -14.40 8.81
CA ILE A 25 14.00 -13.84 7.54
C ILE A 25 14.94 -14.87 6.89
N PRO A 26 14.61 -15.40 5.69
CA PRO A 26 15.46 -16.37 5.03
C PRO A 26 16.70 -15.73 4.41
N TYR A 27 17.83 -16.47 4.42
CA TYR A 27 19.02 -16.12 3.63
C TYR A 27 19.01 -16.81 2.26
N ASP A 28 19.05 -18.14 2.23
CA ASP A 28 19.05 -18.94 0.99
C ASP A 28 18.10 -20.14 1.10
N SER A 29 16.91 -19.90 1.66
CA SER A 29 15.86 -20.91 1.77
C SER A 29 14.49 -20.28 1.57
N LYS A 30 13.49 -21.10 1.25
CA LYS A 30 12.10 -20.64 1.19
C LYS A 30 11.48 -20.78 2.57
N VAL A 31 10.69 -19.79 2.97
CA VAL A 31 9.85 -19.85 4.17
C VAL A 31 8.39 -19.65 3.78
N GLN A 32 7.49 -20.24 4.57
CA GLN A 32 6.06 -20.03 4.41
C GLN A 32 5.66 -18.70 5.05
N MET A 33 4.85 -17.91 4.34
CA MET A 33 4.19 -16.73 4.91
C MET A 33 3.15 -17.18 5.95
N LEU A 34 3.19 -16.59 7.14
CA LEU A 34 2.20 -16.84 8.20
C LEU A 34 0.96 -15.99 7.97
N GLU A 35 1.19 -14.72 7.65
CA GLU A 35 0.14 -13.74 7.35
C GLU A 35 0.57 -12.88 6.18
N HIS A 36 -0.40 -12.40 5.42
CA HIS A 36 -0.19 -11.54 4.27
C HIS A 36 -1.28 -10.49 4.15
N LEU A 37 -0.87 -9.23 3.99
CA LEU A 37 -1.75 -8.09 3.80
C LEU A 37 -1.30 -7.28 2.58
N ILE A 38 -2.25 -6.97 1.70
CA ILE A 38 -2.06 -6.06 0.57
C ILE A 38 -2.87 -4.80 0.85
N GLN A 39 -2.22 -3.64 0.78
CA GLN A 39 -2.87 -2.35 0.97
C GLN A 39 -2.39 -1.32 -0.04
N GLY A 40 -3.19 -0.28 -0.27
CA GLY A 40 -2.77 0.86 -1.08
C GLY A 40 -1.74 1.69 -0.33
N GLY A 41 -0.66 2.06 -1.02
CA GLY A 41 0.46 2.81 -0.45
C GLY A 41 1.08 3.79 -1.43
N GLY A 42 2.24 4.31 -1.03
CA GLY A 42 2.96 5.33 -1.77
C GLY A 42 2.58 6.75 -1.31
N PRO A 43 3.52 7.72 -1.34
CA PRO A 43 3.33 9.03 -0.71
C PRO A 43 2.05 9.76 -1.13
N ALA A 44 1.67 9.67 -2.41
CA ALA A 44 0.47 10.35 -2.91
C ALA A 44 -0.81 9.65 -2.47
N ALA A 45 -0.86 8.31 -2.51
CA ALA A 45 -2.01 7.56 -2.04
C ALA A 45 -2.18 7.75 -0.52
N THR A 46 -1.09 7.63 0.24
CA THR A 46 -1.09 7.87 1.69
C THR A 46 -1.56 9.28 2.01
N ALA A 47 -1.03 10.32 1.35
CA ALA A 47 -1.47 11.70 1.57
C ALA A 47 -2.95 11.96 1.19
N ALA A 48 -3.55 11.10 0.36
CA ALA A 48 -4.95 11.25 -0.04
C ALA A 48 -5.96 10.63 0.95
N VAL A 49 -5.53 9.63 1.73
CA VAL A 49 -6.47 8.79 2.52
C VAL A 49 -6.11 8.62 4.00
N ALA A 50 -4.88 8.96 4.42
CA ALA A 50 -4.40 8.79 5.79
C ALA A 50 -4.79 9.95 6.72
#